data_AF-A0A829PL14-F1
#
_entry.id   AF-A0A829PL14-F1
#
_cell.length_a   1.000
_cell.length_b   1.000
_cell.length_c   1.000
_cell.angle_alpha   90.00
_cell.angle_beta   90.00
_cell.angle_gamma   90.00
#
_symmetry.space_group_name_H-M   'P 1'
#
loop_
_entity.id
_entity.type
_entity.pdbx_description
1 polymer ?
#
loop_
_entity_poly.entity_id
_entity_poly.type
_entity_poly.pdbx_seq_one_letter_code
_entity_poly.pdbx_strand_id
1 'polypeptide(L)'
;MAELGHEVLGVDIDPGKVAKLSSGDIPFYEPGLRKILQSNIASGRLRFTTSYAEAAEFADVHFLGVGTPRRRVSTARTCVTSTR
;
A
#
# COMPACT_ATOMS: atom_id res chain seq x y z
N MET A 1 9.10 3.56 -4.44
CA MET A 1 8.37 4.83 -4.64
C MET A 1 8.51 5.75 -3.43
N ALA A 2 8.00 5.39 -2.25
CA ALA A 2 8.13 6.26 -1.07
C ALA A 2 9.59 6.53 -0.65
N GLU A 3 10.47 5.52 -0.67
CA GLU A 3 11.92 5.70 -0.45
C GLU A 3 12.61 6.57 -1.51
N LEU A 4 12.00 6.71 -2.70
CA LEU A 4 12.52 7.56 -3.78
C LEU A 4 12.04 9.02 -3.65
N GLY A 5 11.25 9.33 -2.62
CA GLY A 5 10.76 10.68 -2.33
C GLY A 5 9.31 10.94 -2.71
N HIS A 6 8.64 10.01 -3.40
CA HIS A 6 7.27 10.19 -3.84
C HIS A 6 6.25 10.02 -2.71
N GLU A 7 5.12 10.72 -2.82
CA GLU A 7 3.95 10.43 -1.98
C GLU A 7 3.22 9.21 -2.54
N VAL A 8 2.95 8.26 -1.65
CA VAL A 8 2.36 6.96 -1.99
C VAL A 8 1.14 6.70 -1.14
N LEU A 9 0.05 6.37 -1.82
CA LEU A 9 -1.18 5.88 -1.22
C LEU A 9 -1.35 4.41 -1.60
N GLY A 10 -1.31 3.52 -0.61
CA GLY A 10 -1.63 2.11 -0.78
C GLY A 10 -3.12 1.87 -0.61
N VAL A 11 -3.73 1.09 -1.50
CA VAL A 11 -5.17 0.78 -1.44
C VAL A 11 -5.36 -0.72 -1.28
N ASP A 12 -6.15 -1.14 -0.31
CA ASP A 12 -6.66 -2.51 -0.20
C ASP A 12 -8.13 -2.48 0.25
N ILE A 13 -8.94 -3.43 -0.22
CA ILE A 13 -10.36 -3.52 0.15
C ILE A 13 -10.56 -4.01 1.59
N ASP A 14 -9.56 -4.68 2.15
CA ASP A 14 -9.61 -5.26 3.49
C ASP A 14 -9.21 -4.19 4.53
N PRO A 15 -10.18 -3.66 5.31
CA PRO A 15 -9.89 -2.64 6.32
C PRO A 15 -8.96 -3.16 7.42
N GLY A 16 -8.95 -4.47 7.70
CA GLY A 16 -8.06 -5.08 8.68
C GLY A 16 -6.61 -5.06 8.22
N LYS A 17 -6.37 -5.27 6.92
CA LYS A 17 -5.02 -5.12 6.34
C LYS A 17 -4.59 -3.68 6.31
N VAL A 18 -5.46 -2.76 5.91
CA VAL A 18 -5.17 -1.32 5.92
C VAL A 18 -4.79 -0.86 7.33
N ALA A 19 -5.54 -1.26 8.37
CA ALA A 19 -5.20 -0.93 9.75
C ALA A 19 -3.82 -1.47 10.18
N LYS A 20 -3.52 -2.74 9.87
CA LYS A 20 -2.20 -3.33 10.17
C LYS A 20 -1.07 -2.60 9.46
N LEU A 21 -1.21 -2.39 8.16
CA LEU A 21 -0.19 -1.71 7.34
C LEU A 21 0.01 -0.26 7.81
N SER A 22 -1.06 0.48 8.11
CA SER A 22 -0.99 1.83 8.68
C SER A 22 -0.33 1.88 10.05
N SER A 23 -0.40 0.80 10.83
CA SER A 23 0.33 0.68 12.10
C SER A 23 1.79 0.22 11.95
N GLY A 24 2.24 -0.02 10.71
CA GLY A 24 3.58 -0.53 10.43
C GLY A 24 3.76 -2.02 10.72
N ASP A 25 2.66 -2.78 10.82
CA ASP A 25 2.67 -4.23 11.01
C ASP A 25 2.50 -4.96 9.67
N ILE A 26 3.32 -6.00 9.47
CA ILE A 26 3.37 -6.80 8.24
C ILE A 26 3.22 -8.27 8.60
N PRO A 27 2.26 -9.00 8.01
CA PRO A 27 1.94 -10.38 8.37
C PRO A 27 2.93 -11.42 7.82
N PHE A 28 4.02 -11.00 7.17
CA PHE A 28 5.06 -11.87 6.64
C PHE A 28 6.45 -11.26 6.84
N TYR A 29 7.47 -12.12 6.89
CA TYR A 29 8.84 -11.70 7.15
C TYR A 29 9.59 -11.47 5.84
N GLU A 30 10.03 -10.24 5.64
CA GLU A 30 10.99 -9.83 4.62
C GLU A 30 12.03 -8.94 5.30
N PRO A 31 13.33 -9.32 5.29
CA PRO A 31 14.39 -8.52 5.90
C PRO A 31 14.40 -7.06 5.44
N GLY A 32 14.38 -6.13 6.40
CA GLY A 32 14.43 -4.68 6.13
C GLY A 32 13.09 -4.02 5.76
N LEU A 33 12.10 -4.78 5.27
CA LEU A 33 10.82 -4.22 4.83
C LEU A 33 10.06 -3.50 5.95
N ARG A 34 10.04 -4.08 7.16
CA ARG A 34 9.36 -3.47 8.31
C ARG A 34 9.92 -2.09 8.65
N LYS A 35 11.25 -1.94 8.61
CA LYS A 35 11.92 -0.67 8.91
C LYS A 35 11.58 0.38 7.86
N ILE A 36 11.62 -0.01 6.58
CA ILE A 36 11.29 0.87 5.44
C ILE A 36 9.80 1.27 5.48
N LEU A 37 8.91 0.34 5.82
CA LEU A 37 7.49 0.64 5.94
C LEU A 37 7.25 1.69 7.04
N GLN A 38 7.80 1.46 8.23
CA GLN A 38 7.63 2.34 9.38
C GLN A 38 8.24 3.72 9.14
N SER A 39 9.43 3.82 8.53
CA SER A 39 10.05 5.11 8.21
C SER A 39 9.19 5.93 7.25
N ASN A 40 8.62 5.30 6.23
CA ASN A 40 7.79 6.01 5.25
C ASN A 40 6.44 6.43 5.81
N ILE A 41 5.82 5.59 6.65
CA ILE A 41 4.60 5.98 7.39
C ILE A 41 4.89 7.16 8.32
N ALA A 42 5.96 7.08 9.13
CA ALA A 42 6.34 8.16 10.04
C ALA A 42 6.69 9.46 9.31
N SER A 43 7.24 9.37 8.10
CA SER A 43 7.53 10.53 7.25
C SER A 43 6.29 11.15 6.59
N GLY A 44 5.13 10.49 6.64
CA GLY A 44 3.90 10.89 5.94
C GLY A 44 3.88 10.56 4.44
N ARG A 45 5.00 10.14 3.85
CA ARG A 45 5.09 9.77 2.42
C ARG A 45 4.33 8.49 2.05
N LEU A 46 3.95 7.66 3.02
CA LEU A 46 3.18 6.45 2.78
C LEU A 46 1.95 6.40 3.66
N ARG A 47 0.78 6.30 3.04
CA ARG A 47 -0.52 6.10 3.72
C ARG A 47 -1.28 4.95 3.09
N PHE A 48 -2.30 4.44 3.80
CA PHE A 48 -3.17 3.39 3.29
C PHE A 48 -4.65 3.79 3.39
N THR A 49 -5.46 3.38 2.41
CA THR A 49 -6.90 3.63 2.36
C THR A 49 -7.66 2.41 1.81
N THR A 50 -8.98 2.37 2.06
CA THR A 50 -9.91 1.45 1.40
C THR A 50 -10.70 2.11 0.27
N SER A 51 -10.54 3.43 0.07
CA SER A 51 -11.30 4.20 -0.92
C SER A 51 -10.62 4.21 -2.28
N TYR A 52 -11.26 3.61 -3.28
CA TYR A 52 -10.82 3.72 -4.67
C TYR A 52 -11.00 5.14 -5.24
N ALA A 53 -12.01 5.88 -4.77
CA ALA A 53 -12.23 7.26 -5.21
C ALA A 53 -11.08 8.17 -4.77
N GLU A 54 -10.66 8.05 -3.50
CA GLU A 54 -9.50 8.78 -2.97
C GLU A 54 -8.24 8.43 -3.76
N ALA A 55 -8.04 7.15 -4.09
CA ALA A 55 -6.89 6.72 -4.89
C ALA A 55 -6.90 7.24 -6.33
N ALA A 56 -8.09 7.35 -6.94
CA ALA A 56 -8.25 7.91 -8.28
C ALA A 56 -7.96 9.42 -8.29
N GLU A 57 -8.37 10.15 -7.26
CA GLU A 57 -8.12 11.59 -7.12
C GLU A 57 -6.67 11.90 -6.71
N PHE A 58 -6.05 11.05 -5.89
CA PHE A 58 -4.73 11.29 -5.34
C PHE A 58 -3.59 11.13 -6.36
N ALA A 59 -3.70 10.20 -7.31
CA ALA A 59 -2.57 9.76 -8.13
C ALA A 59 -2.65 10.10 -9.63
N ASP A 60 -1.51 10.47 -10.22
CA ASP A 60 -1.28 10.58 -11.65
C ASP A 60 -0.96 9.21 -12.27
N VAL A 61 -0.35 8.31 -11.48
CA VAL A 61 0.07 6.97 -11.92
C VAL A 61 -0.42 5.90 -10.95
N HIS A 62 -1.11 4.89 -11.50
CA HIS A 62 -1.68 3.77 -10.76
C HIS A 62 -0.94 2.48 -11.10
N PHE A 63 -0.29 1.87 -10.11
CA PHE A 63 0.30 0.53 -10.23
C PHE A 63 -0.66 -0.52 -9.67
N LEU A 64 -0.91 -1.57 -10.44
CA LEU A 64 -1.71 -2.71 -10.01
C LEU A 64 -0.80 -3.81 -9.46
N GLY A 65 -0.62 -3.83 -8.14
CA GLY A 65 0.09 -4.88 -7.40
C GLY A 65 -0.86 -5.96 -6.87
N VAL A 66 -1.82 -6.38 -7.69
CA VAL A 66 -2.83 -7.37 -7.29
C VAL A 66 -2.30 -8.80 -7.47
N GLY A 67 -2.64 -9.69 -6.55
CA GLY A 67 -2.44 -11.12 -6.74
C GLY A 67 -3.29 -11.61 -7.91
N THR A 68 -2.68 -12.33 -8.85
CA THR A 68 -3.34 -12.95 -10.00
C THR A 68 -3.39 -14.48 -9.82
N PRO A 69 -4.26 -15.01 -8.94
CA PRO A 69 -4.32 -16.44 -8.69
C PRO A 69 -4.83 -17.17 -9.94
N ARG A 70 -4.23 -18.32 -10.28
CA ARG A 70 -4.65 -19.16 -11.41
C ARG A 70 -6.02 -19.85 -11.20
N ARG A 71 -6.60 -19.85 -9.97
CA ARG A 71 -7.98 -20.29 -9.63
C ARG A 71 -8.32 -19.86 -8.18
N ARG A 72 -9.62 -19.60 -7.85
CA ARG A 72 -10.18 -19.15 -6.53
C ARG A 72 -9.33 -19.74 -5.38
N VAL A 73 -8.54 -19.00 -4.60
CA VAL A 73 -8.84 -17.82 -3.80
C VAL A 73 -7.52 -17.07 -3.58
N SER A 74 -7.38 -15.82 -3.99
CA SER A 74 -6.44 -14.93 -3.30
C SER A 74 -7.00 -13.51 -3.27
N THR A 75 -7.34 -13.06 -2.07
CA THR A 75 -7.67 -11.67 -1.80
C THR A 75 -6.39 -11.00 -1.34
N ALA A 76 -5.62 -10.50 -2.31
CA ALA A 76 -4.69 -9.41 -2.08
C ALA A 76 -4.73 -8.56 -3.34
N ARG A 77 -5.41 -7.43 -3.28
CA ARG A 77 -5.55 -6.50 -4.40
C ARG A 77 -5.01 -5.17 -3.94
N THR A 78 -3.68 -5.06 -3.90
CA THR A 78 -3.04 -3.80 -3.52
C THR A 78 -2.84 -2.95 -4.77
N CYS A 79 -3.57 -1.84 -4.88
CA CYS A 79 -3.25 -0.80 -5.85
C CYS A 79 -2.28 0.16 -5.18
N VAL A 80 -1.12 0.39 -5.78
CA VAL A 80 -0.13 1.36 -5.30
C VAL A 80 -0.30 2.61 -6.16
N THR A 81 -0.78 3.67 -5.55
CA THR A 81 -1.00 4.97 -6.18
C THR A 81 0.10 5.94 -5.77
N SER A 82 0.73 6.60 -6.75
CA SER A 82 1.91 7.47 -6.55
C SER A 82 1.63 8.87 -7.13
N THR A 83 1.97 9.93 -6.39
CA THR A 83 2.09 11.33 -6.90
C THR A 83 3.26 12.11 -6.30
N ARG A 84 3.78 13.01 -7.17
CA ARG A 84 4.95 13.91 -7.11
C ARG A 84 6.26 13.35 -6.56
#